data_AF-W1P4R9-F1
#
_entry.id   AF-W1P4R9-F1
#
_cell.length_a   1.000
_cell.length_b   1.000
_cell.length_c   1.000
_cell.angle_alpha   90.00
_cell.angle_beta   90.00
_cell.angle_gamma   90.00
#
_symmetry.space_group_name_H-M   'P 1'
#
loop_
_entity.id
_entity.type
_entity.pdbx_description
1 polymer ?
#
loop_
_entity_poly.entity_id
_entity_poly.type
_entity_poly.pdbx_seq_one_letter_code
_entity_poly.pdbx_strand_id
1 'polypeptide(L)'
;MGFDNSTHIYLAAGELFGGERFMHPFRALFPHLENRSTVATPQELAIMNEDGQGLMGSAVDYMVCLLSDVFMPTYDGPSNFANNLMGHRLYYGFRTTIQPNRKALAPLFIDRQKGRLTSEEFEVGVRRVMSGTHFGGLRKRVPPASFYTNSWPECFCQNSATDSEERCPVDNVVEVLKTKLAGEQSSSYVGPSGNEVERDGLLVSDLEDVSG
;
A
#
# COMPACT_ATOMS: atom_id res chain seq x y z
N MET A 1 -10.13 7.02 9.19
CA MET A 1 -9.56 6.15 8.14
C MET A 1 -9.78 4.68 8.43
N GLY A 2 -10.21 4.29 9.63
CA GLY A 2 -10.69 2.93 9.92
C GLY A 2 -9.64 2.00 10.51
N PHE A 3 -8.34 2.32 10.33
CA PHE A 3 -7.24 1.51 10.86
C PHE A 3 -7.15 1.55 12.38
N ASP A 4 -6.92 0.39 12.96
CA ASP A 4 -6.78 0.14 14.40
C ASP A 4 -5.63 -0.86 14.67
N ASN A 5 -5.53 -1.36 15.90
CA ASN A 5 -4.45 -2.27 16.29
C ASN A 5 -4.56 -3.69 15.68
N SER A 6 -5.67 -4.03 15.03
CA SER A 6 -5.83 -5.28 14.28
C SER A 6 -5.35 -5.15 12.83
N THR A 7 -5.10 -3.92 12.36
CA THR A 7 -4.61 -3.65 11.02
C THR A 7 -3.21 -4.23 10.82
N HIS A 8 -3.06 -5.08 9.80
CA HIS A 8 -1.76 -5.56 9.35
C HIS A 8 -1.07 -4.48 8.52
N ILE A 9 0.15 -4.12 8.92
CA ILE A 9 0.98 -3.15 8.22
C ILE A 9 2.23 -3.83 7.70
N TYR A 10 2.47 -3.73 6.40
CA TYR A 10 3.77 -4.02 5.82
C TYR A 10 4.50 -2.72 5.56
N LEU A 11 5.76 -2.63 6.01
CA LEU A 11 6.63 -1.48 5.80
C LEU A 11 7.71 -1.83 4.78
N ALA A 12 7.45 -1.44 3.53
CA ALA A 12 8.39 -1.58 2.43
C ALA A 12 9.43 -0.45 2.51
N ALA A 13 10.41 -0.58 3.40
CA ALA A 13 11.39 0.47 3.68
C ALA A 13 12.83 -0.02 3.79
N GLY A 14 13.75 0.87 3.43
CA GLY A 14 15.16 0.76 3.80
C GLY A 14 15.40 1.07 5.28
N GLU A 15 16.60 1.55 5.60
CA GLU A 15 16.92 1.97 6.97
C GLU A 15 16.13 3.25 7.33
N LEU A 16 15.27 3.16 8.34
CA LEU A 16 14.38 4.25 8.72
C LEU A 16 15.12 5.31 9.53
N PHE A 17 15.01 6.57 9.11
CA PHE A 17 15.57 7.68 9.85
C PHE A 17 15.01 7.75 11.28
N GLY A 18 15.91 7.76 12.27
CA GLY A 18 15.56 7.76 13.70
C GLY A 18 15.22 6.40 14.30
N GLY A 19 15.20 5.32 13.51
CA GLY A 19 15.17 3.92 13.98
C GLY A 19 14.13 3.64 15.07
N GLU A 20 14.56 2.96 16.14
CA GLU A 20 13.68 2.55 17.26
C GLU A 20 12.93 3.70 17.93
N ARG A 21 13.46 4.93 17.89
CA ARG A 21 12.80 6.09 18.53
C ARG A 21 11.41 6.33 17.94
N PHE A 22 11.25 6.14 16.63
CA PHE A 22 9.96 6.28 15.95
C PHE A 22 9.25 4.94 15.78
N MET A 23 9.99 3.85 15.63
CA MET A 23 9.39 2.53 15.42
C MET A 23 8.77 1.92 16.68
N HIS A 24 9.31 2.19 17.87
CA HIS A 24 8.74 1.71 19.12
C HIS A 24 7.29 2.18 19.35
N PRO A 25 6.98 3.50 19.34
CA PRO A 25 5.60 3.96 19.48
C PRO A 25 4.72 3.54 18.30
N PHE A 26 5.26 3.42 17.09
CA PHE A 26 4.50 2.96 15.94
C PHE A 26 4.04 1.50 16.08
N ARG A 27 4.93 0.60 16.52
CA ARG A 27 4.59 -0.80 16.84
C ARG A 27 3.60 -0.94 17.99
N ALA A 28 3.65 -0.03 18.96
CA ALA A 28 2.67 -0.01 20.05
C ALA A 28 1.25 0.30 19.56
N LEU A 29 1.12 1.10 18.48
CA LEU A 29 -0.16 1.39 17.83
C LEU A 29 -0.59 0.29 16.87
N PHE A 30 0.35 -0.29 16.13
CA PHE A 30 0.13 -1.33 15.13
C PHE A 30 1.03 -2.54 15.42
N PRO A 31 0.56 -3.49 16.25
CA PRO A 31 1.37 -4.65 16.66
C PRO A 31 1.63 -5.64 15.51
N HIS A 32 0.78 -5.67 14.48
CA HIS A 32 0.94 -6.51 13.30
C HIS A 32 1.77 -5.82 12.22
N LEU A 33 2.98 -5.40 12.59
CA LEU A 33 3.91 -4.72 11.71
C LEU A 33 4.96 -5.69 11.14
N GLU A 34 4.94 -5.85 9.83
CA GLU A 34 5.83 -6.71 9.07
C GLU A 34 6.72 -5.88 8.13
N ASN A 35 7.83 -6.46 7.72
CA ASN A 35 8.65 -5.97 6.62
C ASN A 35 9.29 -7.16 5.91
N ARG A 36 10.11 -6.87 4.90
CA ARG A 36 10.79 -7.89 4.11
C ARG A 36 11.56 -8.92 4.95
N SER A 37 12.22 -8.46 6.00
CA SER A 37 13.04 -9.28 6.90
C SER A 37 12.21 -10.16 7.85
N THR A 38 10.94 -9.84 8.06
CA THR A 38 10.06 -10.64 8.94
C THR A 38 9.19 -11.62 8.16
N VAL A 39 8.88 -11.32 6.88
CA VAL A 39 8.05 -12.21 6.04
C VAL A 39 8.86 -13.30 5.33
N ALA A 40 10.15 -13.11 5.10
CA ALA A 40 10.99 -14.07 4.40
C ALA A 40 11.70 -15.04 5.36
N THR A 41 11.89 -16.28 4.91
CA THR A 41 12.66 -17.29 5.65
C THR A 41 14.14 -16.90 5.72
N PRO A 42 14.92 -17.41 6.69
CA PRO A 42 16.36 -17.15 6.76
C PRO A 42 17.11 -17.50 5.46
N GLN A 43 16.67 -18.55 4.75
CA GLN A 43 17.23 -18.97 3.47
C GLN A 43 16.91 -17.97 2.36
N GLU A 44 15.66 -17.52 2.25
CA GLU A 44 15.25 -16.50 1.27
C GLU A 44 15.94 -15.17 1.56
N LEU A 45 16.06 -14.78 2.83
CA LEU A 45 16.78 -13.58 3.24
C LEU A 45 18.26 -13.66 2.89
N ALA A 46 18.90 -14.81 3.07
CA ALA A 46 20.29 -15.00 2.63
C ALA A 46 20.42 -14.76 1.13
N ILE A 47 19.53 -15.34 0.31
CA ILE A 47 19.51 -15.13 -1.15
C ILE A 47 19.32 -13.64 -1.49
N MET A 48 18.41 -12.95 -0.79
CA MET A 48 18.13 -11.54 -1.01
C MET A 48 19.28 -10.61 -0.57
N ASN A 49 20.04 -11.01 0.44
CA ASN A 49 21.21 -10.27 0.93
C ASN A 49 22.47 -10.56 0.10
N GLU A 50 22.54 -11.74 -0.53
CA GLU A 50 23.60 -12.11 -1.48
C GLU A 50 23.41 -11.43 -2.85
N ASP A 51 22.18 -11.00 -3.16
CA ASP A 51 21.89 -10.13 -4.30
C ASP A 51 22.50 -8.75 -4.06
N GLY A 52 23.78 -8.59 -4.40
CA GLY A 52 24.57 -7.37 -4.21
C GLY A 52 24.04 -6.13 -4.94
N GLN A 53 22.92 -6.23 -5.65
CA GLN A 53 22.22 -5.14 -6.32
C GLN A 53 20.94 -4.70 -5.62
N GLY A 54 20.48 -5.40 -4.57
CA GLY A 54 19.26 -5.05 -3.82
C GLY A 54 17.95 -5.21 -4.58
N LEU A 55 17.96 -5.85 -5.76
CA LEU A 55 16.84 -5.91 -6.69
C LEU A 55 15.76 -6.89 -6.21
N MET A 56 16.15 -8.06 -5.72
CA MET A 56 15.21 -9.05 -5.18
C MET A 56 14.43 -8.51 -3.99
N GLY A 57 15.12 -7.73 -3.15
CA GLY A 57 14.51 -7.03 -2.04
C GLY A 57 13.35 -6.13 -2.47
N SER A 58 13.66 -5.23 -3.40
CA SER A 58 12.71 -4.30 -3.99
C SER A 58 11.60 -4.99 -4.78
N ALA A 59 11.86 -6.15 -5.40
CA ALA A 59 10.85 -6.94 -6.09
C ALA A 59 9.82 -7.54 -5.12
N VAL A 60 10.26 -8.06 -3.97
CA VAL A 60 9.35 -8.52 -2.91
C VAL A 60 8.51 -7.37 -2.39
N ASP A 61 9.15 -6.26 -2.05
CA ASP A 61 8.46 -5.04 -1.61
C ASP A 61 7.42 -4.58 -2.64
N TYR A 62 7.77 -4.58 -3.94
CA TYR A 62 6.86 -4.23 -5.03
C TYR A 62 5.62 -5.13 -5.07
N MET A 63 5.81 -6.45 -4.99
CA MET A 63 4.71 -7.41 -5.08
C MET A 63 3.77 -7.33 -3.88
N VAL A 64 4.31 -7.17 -2.66
CA VAL A 64 3.48 -6.99 -1.46
C VAL A 64 2.69 -5.67 -1.57
N CYS A 65 3.34 -4.58 -2.01
CA CYS A 65 2.68 -3.28 -2.27
C CYS A 65 1.61 -3.34 -3.36
N LEU A 66 1.79 -4.16 -4.39
CA LEU A 66 0.82 -4.31 -5.48
C LEU A 66 -0.43 -5.05 -5.02
N LEU A 67 -0.25 -6.09 -4.20
CA LEU A 67 -1.31 -6.99 -3.78
C LEU A 67 -2.06 -6.55 -2.52
N SER A 68 -1.56 -5.57 -1.78
CA SER A 68 -2.24 -5.02 -0.60
C SER A 68 -3.56 -4.32 -0.91
N ASP A 69 -4.43 -4.22 0.09
CA ASP A 69 -5.74 -3.56 -0.05
C ASP A 69 -5.58 -2.06 -0.17
N VAL A 70 -4.75 -1.47 0.71
CA VAL A 70 -4.39 -0.05 0.68
C VAL A 70 -2.88 0.10 0.50
N PHE A 71 -2.48 1.02 -0.38
CA PHE A 71 -1.09 1.46 -0.54
C PHE A 71 -0.96 2.91 -0.11
N MET A 72 0.07 3.24 0.68
CA MET A 72 0.39 4.60 1.07
C MET A 72 1.88 4.87 0.81
N PRO A 73 2.25 5.62 -0.24
CA PRO A 73 3.64 6.03 -0.42
C PRO A 73 4.01 7.02 0.68
N THR A 74 5.20 6.91 1.27
CA THR A 74 5.74 7.80 2.32
C THR A 74 6.60 8.95 1.76
N TYR A 75 7.14 8.80 0.55
CA TYR A 75 7.91 9.82 -0.14
C TYR A 75 7.01 10.73 -1.00
N ASP A 76 7.31 12.03 -1.09
CA ASP A 76 6.56 13.02 -1.90
C ASP A 76 7.30 13.51 -3.14
N GLY A 77 8.52 13.04 -3.38
CA GLY A 77 9.29 13.33 -4.60
C GLY A 77 9.07 12.30 -5.71
N PRO A 78 9.80 12.44 -6.83
CA PRO A 78 9.73 11.50 -7.94
C PRO A 78 10.35 10.15 -7.54
N SER A 79 9.53 9.20 -7.10
CA SER A 79 9.94 7.81 -6.88
C SER A 79 9.44 6.93 -8.02
N ASN A 80 10.37 6.29 -8.73
CA ASN A 80 10.03 5.31 -9.76
C ASN A 80 9.23 4.15 -9.16
N PHE A 81 9.56 3.72 -7.94
CA PHE A 81 8.85 2.65 -7.23
C PHE A 81 7.39 3.03 -6.99
N ALA A 82 7.15 4.16 -6.30
CA ALA A 82 5.79 4.59 -5.98
C ALA A 82 4.97 4.89 -7.25
N ASN A 83 5.52 5.60 -8.22
CA ASN A 83 4.81 5.93 -9.46
C ASN A 83 4.41 4.68 -10.27
N ASN A 84 5.33 3.72 -10.40
CA ASN A 84 5.05 2.47 -11.09
C ASN A 84 3.98 1.66 -10.35
N LEU A 85 4.04 1.58 -9.02
CA LEU A 85 3.04 0.89 -8.21
C LEU A 85 1.66 1.54 -8.31
N MET A 86 1.58 2.86 -8.22
CA MET A 86 0.32 3.58 -8.35
C MET A 86 -0.33 3.35 -9.72
N GLY A 87 0.45 3.40 -10.81
CA GLY A 87 -0.03 3.08 -12.15
C GLY A 87 -0.46 1.62 -12.29
N HIS A 88 0.31 0.70 -11.74
CA HIS A 88 0.02 -0.74 -11.81
C HIS A 88 -1.22 -1.14 -11.00
N ARG A 89 -1.41 -0.54 -9.81
CA ARG A 89 -2.61 -0.68 -8.97
C ARG A 89 -3.86 -0.08 -9.61
N LEU A 90 -3.71 1.01 -10.37
CA LEU A 90 -4.80 1.59 -11.17
C LEU A 90 -5.18 0.66 -12.33
N TYR A 91 -4.19 0.12 -13.04
CA TYR A 91 -4.39 -0.81 -14.16
C TYR A 91 -5.08 -2.11 -13.72
N TYR A 92 -4.61 -2.73 -12.64
CA TYR A 92 -5.19 -3.97 -12.13
C TYR A 92 -6.20 -3.74 -11.01
N GLY A 93 -7.38 -3.29 -11.41
CA GLY A 93 -8.58 -3.34 -10.57
C GLY A 93 -8.72 -2.16 -9.62
N PHE A 94 -8.15 -0.99 -9.96
CA PHE A 94 -8.48 0.27 -9.29
C PHE A 94 -8.27 0.19 -7.76
N ARG A 95 -7.14 -0.41 -7.35
CA ARG A 95 -6.83 -0.67 -5.95
C ARG A 95 -6.54 0.62 -5.20
N THR A 96 -6.97 0.68 -3.95
CA THR A 96 -6.92 1.90 -3.14
C THR A 96 -5.49 2.36 -2.88
N THR A 97 -5.21 3.61 -3.15
CA THR A 97 -3.98 4.29 -2.75
C THR A 97 -4.33 5.57 -2.00
N ILE A 98 -3.70 5.79 -0.85
CA ILE A 98 -3.84 7.02 -0.06
C ILE A 98 -2.56 7.82 -0.21
N GLN A 99 -2.65 9.04 -0.73
CA GLN A 99 -1.50 9.95 -0.85
C GLN A 99 -1.69 11.16 0.08
N PRO A 100 -1.15 11.12 1.32
CA PRO A 100 -1.33 12.19 2.29
C PRO A 100 -0.78 13.53 1.77
N ASN A 101 -1.53 14.62 1.96
CA ASN A 101 -0.99 15.96 1.73
C ASN A 101 -0.09 16.36 2.90
N ARG A 102 1.18 15.94 2.84
CA ARG A 102 2.19 16.17 3.89
C ARG A 102 2.37 17.64 4.22
N LYS A 103 2.37 18.52 3.21
CA LYS A 103 2.49 19.97 3.38
C LYS A 103 1.34 20.55 4.20
N ALA A 104 0.13 20.04 4.01
CA ALA A 104 -1.05 20.43 4.79
C ALA A 104 -1.10 19.76 6.18
N LEU A 105 -0.53 18.55 6.34
CA LEU A 105 -0.45 17.87 7.64
C LEU A 105 0.63 18.46 8.57
N ALA A 106 1.77 18.87 8.02
CA ALA A 106 2.90 19.40 8.78
C ALA A 106 2.52 20.50 9.81
N PRO A 107 1.77 21.56 9.47
CA PRO A 107 1.40 22.58 10.46
C PRO A 107 0.52 22.01 11.58
N LEU A 108 -0.39 21.06 11.30
CA LEU A 108 -1.24 20.43 12.32
C LEU A 108 -0.40 19.67 13.36
N PHE A 109 0.60 18.92 12.91
CA PHE A 109 1.51 18.21 13.81
C PHE A 109 2.34 19.18 14.67
N ILE A 110 2.85 20.26 14.08
CA ILE A 110 3.61 21.29 14.80
C ILE A 110 2.75 21.96 15.86
N ASP A 111 1.52 22.33 15.53
CA ASP A 111 0.62 23.01 16.48
C ASP A 111 0.15 22.06 17.59
N ARG A 112 -0.08 20.78 17.28
CA ARG A 112 -0.34 19.75 18.28
C ARG A 112 0.83 19.58 19.24
N GLN A 113 2.06 19.50 18.73
CA GLN A 113 3.27 19.36 19.55
C GLN A 113 3.49 20.58 20.45
N LYS A 114 3.14 21.79 19.98
CA LYS A 114 3.23 23.03 20.74
C LYS A 114 2.06 23.26 21.71
N GLY A 115 1.11 22.31 21.80
CA GLY A 115 -0.06 22.41 22.67
C GLY A 115 -1.09 23.46 22.22
N ARG A 116 -1.04 23.89 20.95
CA ARG A 116 -1.98 24.87 20.37
C ARG A 116 -3.27 24.26 19.87
N LEU A 117 -3.30 22.93 19.70
CA LEU A 117 -4.48 22.16 19.31
C LEU A 117 -4.82 21.13 20.37
N THR A 118 -6.09 21.12 20.77
CA THR A 118 -6.69 20.00 21.52
C THR A 118 -6.67 18.71 20.69
N SER A 119 -6.91 17.56 21.33
CA SER A 119 -6.96 16.28 20.61
C SER A 119 -8.07 16.27 19.57
N GLU A 120 -9.23 16.84 19.90
CA GLU A 120 -10.39 16.90 19.00
C GLU A 120 -10.13 17.80 17.79
N GLU A 121 -9.58 19.00 17.99
CA GLU A 121 -9.24 19.92 16.89
C GLU A 121 -8.20 19.30 15.95
N PHE A 122 -7.20 18.61 16.53
CA PHE A 122 -6.18 17.90 15.77
C PHE A 122 -6.79 16.79 14.92
N GLU A 123 -7.65 15.95 15.50
CA GLU A 123 -8.33 14.87 14.77
C GLU A 123 -9.20 15.40 13.62
N VAL A 124 -9.99 16.45 13.87
CA VAL A 124 -10.81 17.09 12.84
C VAL A 124 -9.94 17.67 11.71
N GLY A 125 -8.83 18.31 12.07
CA GLY A 125 -7.86 18.85 11.12
C GLY A 125 -7.25 17.76 10.24
N VAL A 126 -6.77 16.67 10.84
CA VAL A 126 -6.19 15.52 10.13
C VAL A 126 -7.24 14.88 9.21
N ARG A 127 -8.46 14.62 9.70
CA ARG A 127 -9.54 14.06 8.87
C ARG A 127 -9.87 14.95 7.68
N ARG A 128 -9.87 16.27 7.86
CA ARG A 128 -10.10 17.24 6.78
C ARG A 128 -9.00 17.18 5.72
N VAL A 129 -7.73 17.15 6.13
CA VAL A 129 -6.59 17.09 5.20
C VAL A 129 -6.51 15.75 4.49
N MET A 130 -6.85 14.65 5.17
CA MET A 130 -6.88 13.31 4.60
C MET A 130 -8.15 13.06 3.76
N SER A 131 -9.15 13.94 3.80
CA SER A 131 -10.35 13.81 2.96
C SER A 131 -9.99 14.03 1.49
N GLY A 132 -10.27 13.05 0.64
CA GLY A 132 -10.00 13.13 -0.79
C GLY A 132 -8.55 12.80 -1.20
N THR A 133 -7.69 12.37 -0.28
CA THR A 133 -6.34 11.87 -0.60
C THR A 133 -6.35 10.44 -1.14
N HIS A 134 -7.50 9.76 -1.07
CA HIS A 134 -7.69 8.46 -1.69
C HIS A 134 -7.87 8.61 -3.21
N PHE A 135 -7.08 7.85 -3.95
CA PHE A 135 -7.28 7.62 -5.37
C PHE A 135 -7.11 6.12 -5.63
N GLY A 136 -7.44 5.68 -6.84
CA GLY A 136 -7.48 4.24 -7.13
C GLY A 136 -8.89 3.76 -7.38
N GLY A 137 -9.90 4.16 -6.60
CA GLY A 137 -11.27 3.65 -6.79
C GLY A 137 -11.87 3.94 -8.18
N LEU A 138 -12.63 2.97 -8.71
CA LEU A 138 -13.43 3.09 -9.93
C LEU A 138 -14.36 4.31 -9.81
N ARG A 139 -14.06 5.37 -10.56
CA ARG A 139 -14.89 6.57 -10.63
C ARG A 139 -15.20 6.86 -12.10
N LYS A 140 -16.47 7.12 -12.41
CA LYS A 140 -16.84 7.65 -13.73
C LYS A 140 -16.21 9.04 -13.89
N ARG A 141 -15.57 9.29 -15.04
CA ARG A 141 -15.05 10.63 -15.37
C ARG A 141 -16.22 11.62 -15.43
N VAL A 142 -16.17 12.67 -14.61
CA VAL A 142 -17.17 13.76 -14.61
C VAL A 142 -16.54 14.99 -15.26
N PRO A 143 -17.14 15.58 -16.31
CA PRO A 143 -16.65 16.82 -16.91
C PRO A 143 -16.47 17.93 -15.85
N PRO A 144 -15.38 18.71 -15.85
CA PRO A 144 -14.38 18.87 -16.93
C PRO A 144 -13.12 17.99 -16.76
N ALA A 145 -13.16 16.91 -15.96
CA ALA A 145 -12.00 16.04 -15.79
C ALA A 145 -11.49 15.49 -17.13
N SER A 146 -10.17 15.50 -17.32
CA SER A 146 -9.53 15.07 -18.57
C SER A 146 -9.47 13.55 -18.67
N PHE A 147 -9.53 13.04 -19.90
CA PHE A 147 -9.22 11.66 -20.22
C PHE A 147 -7.86 11.23 -19.65
N TYR A 148 -6.84 12.09 -19.71
CA TYR A 148 -5.49 11.80 -19.15
C TYR A 148 -5.47 11.68 -17.63
N THR A 149 -6.47 12.23 -16.93
CA THR A 149 -6.59 12.14 -15.47
C THR A 149 -7.47 10.98 -15.01
N ASN A 150 -8.29 10.43 -15.90
CA ASN A 150 -9.10 9.24 -15.67
C ASN A 150 -9.57 8.63 -17.01
N SER A 151 -8.88 7.60 -17.48
CA SER A 151 -9.18 6.94 -18.76
C SER A 151 -10.30 5.89 -18.66
N TRP A 152 -10.95 5.75 -17.51
CA TRP A 152 -12.11 4.86 -17.35
C TRP A 152 -13.40 5.52 -17.89
N PRO A 153 -14.25 4.78 -18.63
CA PRO A 153 -14.11 3.36 -18.99
C PRO A 153 -13.38 3.08 -20.31
N GLU A 154 -12.95 4.11 -21.06
CA GLU A 154 -12.63 3.95 -22.48
C GLU A 154 -11.30 3.26 -22.79
N CYS A 155 -10.38 3.14 -21.82
CA CYS A 155 -9.04 2.53 -22.04
C CYS A 155 -8.68 1.43 -21.05
N PHE A 156 -9.67 0.89 -20.35
CA PHE A 156 -9.48 -0.26 -19.50
C PHE A 156 -10.31 -1.41 -20.04
N CYS A 157 -9.76 -2.60 -19.87
CA CYS A 157 -10.49 -3.81 -20.16
C CYS A 157 -11.73 -3.93 -19.26
N GLN A 158 -12.74 -4.65 -19.72
CA GLN A 158 -13.97 -4.94 -18.98
C GLN A 158 -13.97 -6.42 -18.59
N ASN A 159 -14.32 -6.71 -17.34
CA ASN A 159 -14.40 -8.09 -16.84
C ASN A 159 -15.44 -8.92 -17.64
N SER A 160 -16.50 -8.28 -18.11
CA SER A 160 -17.59 -8.89 -18.86
C SER A 160 -17.80 -8.22 -20.23
N ALA A 161 -16.73 -8.08 -21.02
CA ALA A 161 -16.85 -7.61 -22.40
C ALA A 161 -17.49 -8.68 -23.29
N THR A 162 -18.29 -8.24 -24.28
CA THR A 162 -18.78 -9.12 -25.36
C THR A 162 -17.69 -9.32 -26.41
N ASP A 163 -16.87 -8.28 -26.64
CA ASP A 163 -15.67 -8.33 -27.47
C ASP A 163 -14.50 -8.93 -26.68
N SER A 164 -13.76 -9.86 -27.29
CA SER A 164 -12.56 -10.44 -26.70
C SER A 164 -11.40 -9.44 -26.55
N GLU A 165 -11.32 -8.43 -27.42
CA GLU A 165 -10.24 -7.42 -27.37
C GLU A 165 -10.42 -6.44 -26.20
N GLU A 166 -11.67 -6.21 -25.78
CA GLU A 166 -11.98 -5.38 -24.62
C GLU A 166 -11.99 -6.17 -23.30
N ARG A 167 -11.87 -7.51 -23.35
CA ARG A 167 -11.99 -8.34 -22.16
C ARG A 167 -10.74 -8.28 -21.31
N CYS A 168 -10.91 -8.18 -19.99
CA CYS A 168 -9.76 -8.27 -19.11
C CYS A 168 -9.08 -9.63 -19.22
N PRO A 169 -7.73 -9.69 -19.16
CA PRO A 169 -7.00 -10.95 -19.13
C PRO A 169 -7.58 -11.85 -18.03
N VAL A 170 -7.99 -13.07 -18.42
CA VAL A 170 -8.49 -14.09 -17.49
C VAL A 170 -7.43 -14.47 -16.46
N ASP A 171 -6.16 -14.39 -16.85
CA ASP A 171 -4.99 -14.56 -16.00
C ASP A 171 -4.47 -13.20 -15.50
N ASN A 172 -5.34 -12.37 -14.91
CA ASN A 172 -4.83 -11.20 -14.20
C ASN A 172 -3.83 -11.71 -13.15
N VAL A 173 -2.57 -11.27 -13.27
CA VAL A 173 -1.45 -11.67 -12.41
C VAL A 173 -1.85 -11.65 -10.94
N VAL A 174 -2.67 -10.69 -10.54
CA VAL A 174 -3.19 -10.56 -9.18
C VAL A 174 -4.11 -11.72 -8.77
N GLU A 175 -5.04 -12.13 -9.63
CA GLU A 175 -5.96 -13.27 -9.37
C GLU A 175 -5.23 -14.61 -9.45
N VAL A 176 -4.30 -14.74 -10.40
CA VAL A 176 -3.44 -15.93 -10.51
C VAL A 176 -2.56 -16.07 -9.26
N LEU A 177 -1.95 -14.98 -8.80
CA LEU A 177 -1.14 -14.97 -7.58
C LEU A 177 -2.00 -15.26 -6.34
N LYS A 178 -3.18 -14.65 -6.21
CA LYS A 178 -4.12 -14.98 -5.13
C LYS A 178 -4.50 -16.45 -5.13
N THR A 179 -4.82 -17.01 -6.30
CA THR A 179 -5.20 -18.42 -6.44
C THR A 179 -4.04 -19.35 -6.08
N LYS A 180 -2.82 -19.04 -6.51
CA LYS A 180 -1.61 -19.79 -6.15
C LYS A 180 -1.33 -19.72 -4.64
N LEU A 181 -1.39 -18.53 -4.04
CA LEU A 181 -1.22 -18.33 -2.60
C LEU A 181 -2.30 -19.06 -1.78
N ALA A 182 -3.55 -19.06 -2.25
CA ALA A 182 -4.64 -19.81 -1.63
C ALA A 182 -4.45 -21.32 -1.75
N GLY A 183 -3.90 -21.80 -2.87
CA GLY A 183 -3.54 -23.21 -3.06
C GLY A 183 -2.39 -23.66 -2.16
N GLU A 184 -1.41 -22.80 -1.90
CA GLU A 184 -0.27 -23.09 -1.01
C GLU A 184 -0.68 -23.12 0.48
N GLN A 185 -1.69 -22.34 0.90
CA GLN A 185 -2.27 -22.44 2.24
C GLN A 185 -2.95 -23.79 2.53
N SER A 186 -3.29 -24.57 1.50
CA SER A 186 -3.86 -25.91 1.70
C SER A 186 -2.83 -27.00 2.02
N SER A 187 -1.51 -26.72 1.96
CA SER A 187 -0.48 -27.75 2.17
C SER A 187 0.32 -27.62 3.48
N SER A 188 0.17 -26.56 4.26
CA SER A 188 0.72 -26.52 5.62
C SER A 188 0.10 -25.37 6.41
N TYR A 189 -0.84 -25.69 7.31
CA TYR A 189 -1.16 -25.05 8.60
C TYR A 189 -2.63 -25.36 8.96
N VAL A 190 -2.83 -26.28 9.91
CA VAL A 190 -4.14 -26.52 10.53
C VAL A 190 -4.29 -25.55 11.71
N GLY A 191 -5.07 -24.48 11.52
CA GLY A 191 -5.56 -23.58 12.56
C GLY A 191 -7.09 -23.53 12.52
N PRO A 192 -7.78 -23.26 13.64
CA PRO A 192 -9.17 -23.67 13.82
C PRO A 192 -10.16 -22.86 12.95
N SER A 193 -11.19 -23.58 12.52
CA SER A 193 -12.40 -23.11 11.85
C SER A 193 -13.01 -21.85 12.48
N GLY A 194 -13.35 -20.86 11.66
CA GLY A 194 -14.32 -19.83 12.01
C GLY A 194 -14.07 -18.48 11.37
N ASN A 195 -14.96 -18.13 10.42
CA ASN A 195 -15.23 -16.82 9.82
C ASN A 195 -14.13 -16.19 8.95
N GLU A 196 -14.47 -15.89 7.69
CA GLU A 196 -13.77 -14.92 6.84
C GLU A 196 -13.74 -13.57 7.58
N VAL A 197 -12.63 -13.29 8.25
CA VAL A 197 -12.33 -11.96 8.74
C VAL A 197 -11.99 -11.11 7.52
N GLU A 198 -12.76 -10.07 7.28
CA GLU A 198 -12.41 -8.99 6.34
C GLU A 198 -11.09 -8.39 6.82
N ARG A 199 -9.99 -8.77 6.17
CA ARG A 199 -8.63 -8.36 6.55
C ARG A 199 -8.34 -7.00 5.92
N ASP A 200 -8.65 -5.93 6.64
CA ASP A 200 -8.25 -4.58 6.21
C ASP A 200 -6.73 -4.40 6.39
N GLY A 201 -5.95 -4.69 5.35
CA GLY A 201 -4.51 -4.47 5.31
C GLY A 201 -4.15 -3.05 4.87
N LEU A 202 -3.44 -2.29 5.72
CA LEU A 202 -2.85 -1.01 5.33
C LEU A 202 -1.37 -1.18 5.05
N LEU A 203 -0.96 -0.99 3.81
CA LEU A 203 0.46 -0.96 3.47
C LEU A 203 1.00 0.47 3.43
N VAL A 204 2.11 0.70 4.12
CA VAL A 204 2.85 1.96 4.11
C VAL A 204 4.21 1.66 3.49
N SER A 205 4.54 2.28 2.36
CA SER A 205 5.80 2.02 1.65
C SER A 205 6.70 3.24 1.67
N ASP A 206 7.96 3.01 2.08
CA ASP A 206 9.07 3.95 2.10
C ASP A 206 10.27 3.45 1.30
N LEU A 207 10.12 3.38 -0.03
CA LEU A 207 11.29 3.24 -0.89
C LEU A 207 11.79 4.61 -1.36
N GLU A 208 12.65 5.19 -0.54
CA GLU A 208 13.84 5.85 -1.06
C GLU A 208 15.00 4.84 -1.02
N ASP A 209 15.53 4.51 -2.19
CA ASP A 209 16.90 4.01 -2.30
C ASP A 209 17.81 5.12 -1.78
N VAL A 210 18.26 5.02 -0.53
CA VAL A 210 19.47 5.73 -0.12
C VAL A 210 20.66 4.89 -0.57
N SER A 211 20.84 4.79 -1.90
CA SER A 211 22.15 4.51 -2.46
C SER A 211 22.92 5.82 -2.41
N GLY A 212 23.99 5.83 -1.61
CA GLY A 212 24.79 7.01 -1.26
C GLY A 212 25.47 7.76 -2.41
#